data_AF-A0A956NJ46-F1
#
_entry.id   AF-A0A956NJ46-F1
#
_cell.length_a   1.000
_cell.length_b   1.000
_cell.length_c   1.000
_cell.angle_alpha   90.00
_cell.angle_beta   90.00
_cell.angle_gamma   90.00
#
_symmetry.space_group_name_H-M   'P 1'
#
loop_
_entity.id
_entity.type
_entity.pdbx_description
1 polymer ?
#
loop_
_entity_poly.entity_id
_entity_poly.type
_entity_poly.pdbx_seq_one_letter_code
_entity_poly.pdbx_strand_id
1 'polypeptide(L)'
;LRRLREAVSRNRERGEQRPRFPEELREEIAAFADVRSRAGVSLLRTADDLGLAHSTLLLWVKTYRANGRPRLRSVEITESVAPDEHARPALVLPDGTRVENLELNDLLTLLRGLR
;
A
#
# COMPACT_ATOMS: atom_id res chain seq x y z
N LEU A 1 -23.83 -3.55 -18.51
CA LEU A 1 -23.59 -2.18 -19.04
C LEU A 1 -24.86 -1.32 -19.09
N ARG A 2 -25.96 -1.75 -19.74
CA ARG A 2 -27.22 -0.97 -19.84
C ARG A 2 -27.79 -0.52 -18.50
N ARG A 3 -27.91 -1.42 -17.51
CA ARG A 3 -28.33 -1.10 -16.12
C ARG A 3 -27.49 0.03 -15.50
N LEU A 4 -26.16 -0.05 -15.62
CA LEU A 4 -25.25 0.94 -15.03
C LEU A 4 -25.37 2.31 -15.73
N ARG A 5 -25.52 2.33 -17.06
CA ARG A 5 -25.81 3.55 -17.81
C ARG A 5 -27.10 4.21 -17.34
N GLU A 6 -28.19 3.45 -17.25
CA GLU A 6 -29.49 3.95 -16.78
C GLU A 6 -29.42 4.47 -15.35
N ALA A 7 -28.71 3.77 -14.45
CA ALA A 7 -28.49 4.23 -13.09
C ALA A 7 -27.69 5.54 -13.03
N VAL A 8 -26.66 5.69 -13.88
CA VAL A 8 -25.88 6.94 -13.96
C VAL A 8 -26.75 8.10 -14.48
N SER A 9 -27.52 7.88 -15.55
CA SER A 9 -28.41 8.90 -16.11
C SER A 9 -29.47 9.37 -15.11
N ARG A 10 -30.16 8.43 -14.44
CA ARG A 10 -31.17 8.76 -13.42
C ARG A 10 -30.64 9.63 -12.28
N ASN A 11 -29.38 9.43 -11.88
CA ASN A 11 -28.78 10.25 -10.82
C ASN A 11 -28.39 11.65 -11.32
N ARG A 12 -28.08 11.81 -12.62
CA ARG A 12 -27.82 13.13 -13.23
C ARG A 12 -29.08 13.93 -13.49
N GLU A 13 -30.16 13.29 -13.89
CA GLU A 13 -31.45 13.94 -14.20
C GLU A 13 -32.13 14.57 -12.98
N ARG A 14 -31.69 14.24 -11.75
CA ARG A 14 -32.18 14.87 -10.52
C ARG A 14 -31.82 16.36 -10.38
N GLY A 15 -31.18 16.97 -11.38
CA GLY A 15 -31.02 18.43 -11.49
C GLY A 15 -30.00 19.05 -10.53
N GLU A 16 -29.27 18.23 -9.78
CA GLU A 16 -28.21 18.73 -8.90
C GLU A 16 -26.99 19.12 -9.73
N GLN A 17 -26.43 20.32 -9.48
CA GLN A 17 -25.14 20.74 -10.06
C GLN A 17 -24.00 19.75 -9.71
N ARG A 18 -24.20 18.91 -8.68
CA ARG A 18 -23.31 17.82 -8.28
C ARG A 18 -24.13 16.56 -8.02
N PRO A 19 -24.29 15.68 -9.03
CA PRO A 19 -25.10 14.48 -8.88
C PRO A 19 -24.57 13.62 -7.72
N ARG A 20 -25.41 13.38 -6.72
CA ARG A 20 -25.09 12.46 -5.63
C ARG A 20 -25.33 11.02 -6.06
N PHE A 21 -24.25 10.30 -6.32
CA PHE A 21 -24.31 8.86 -6.54
C PHE A 21 -24.33 8.12 -5.18
N PRO A 22 -25.29 7.20 -4.94
CA PRO A 22 -25.25 6.30 -3.79
C PRO A 22 -23.92 5.54 -3.71
N GLU A 23 -23.49 5.17 -2.51
CA GLU A 23 -22.21 4.48 -2.31
C GLU A 23 -22.21 3.12 -3.00
N GLU A 24 -23.31 2.38 -2.90
CA GLU A 24 -23.50 1.06 -3.50
C GLU A 24 -23.35 1.13 -5.04
N LEU A 25 -23.88 2.20 -5.65
CA LEU A 25 -23.75 2.42 -7.09
C LEU A 25 -22.30 2.78 -7.48
N ARG A 26 -21.60 3.55 -6.64
CA ARG A 26 -20.17 3.87 -6.87
C ARG A 26 -19.31 2.61 -6.81
N GLU A 27 -19.58 1.74 -5.84
CA GLU A 27 -18.89 0.46 -5.70
C GLU A 27 -19.19 -0.49 -6.87
N GLU A 28 -20.46 -0.63 -7.27
CA GLU A 28 -20.85 -1.46 -8.42
C GLU A 28 -20.15 -1.00 -9.71
N ILE A 29 -20.09 0.32 -9.93
CA ILE A 29 -19.40 0.94 -11.08
C ILE A 29 -17.88 0.72 -10.99
N ALA A 30 -17.28 0.91 -9.82
CA ALA A 30 -15.84 0.75 -9.62
C ALA A 30 -15.40 -0.71 -9.80
N ALA A 31 -16.17 -1.67 -9.29
CA ALA A 31 -15.93 -3.10 -9.47
C ALA A 31 -16.01 -3.49 -10.95
N PHE A 32 -17.05 -3.04 -11.65
CA PHE A 32 -17.20 -3.27 -13.09
C PHE A 32 -16.04 -2.70 -13.91
N ALA A 33 -15.62 -1.47 -13.60
CA ALA A 33 -14.51 -0.81 -14.29
C ALA A 33 -13.15 -1.46 -13.96
N ASP A 34 -12.95 -1.95 -12.74
CA ASP A 34 -11.75 -2.70 -12.38
C ASP A 34 -11.63 -4.01 -13.17
N VAL A 35 -12.73 -4.77 -13.29
CA VAL A 35 -12.78 -6.01 -14.08
C VAL A 35 -12.44 -5.72 -15.55
N ARG A 36 -13.04 -4.68 -16.15
CA ARG A 36 -12.75 -4.28 -17.53
C ARG A 36 -11.31 -3.81 -17.71
N SER A 37 -10.78 -3.07 -16.74
CA SER A 37 -9.38 -2.61 -16.74
C SER A 37 -8.40 -3.78 -16.71
N ARG A 38 -8.66 -4.82 -15.89
CA ARG A 38 -7.84 -6.05 -15.86
C ARG A 38 -7.94 -6.85 -17.17
N ALA A 39 -9.05 -6.74 -17.89
CA ALA A 39 -9.24 -7.31 -19.23
C ALA A 39 -8.63 -6.44 -20.36
N GLY A 40 -7.86 -5.39 -20.03
CA GLY A 40 -7.16 -4.54 -21.00
C GLY A 40 -8.00 -3.40 -21.59
N VAL A 41 -9.23 -3.19 -21.11
CA VAL A 41 -10.07 -2.07 -21.56
C VAL A 41 -9.67 -0.80 -20.82
N SER A 42 -9.40 0.28 -21.56
CA SER A 42 -9.11 1.59 -20.98
C SER A 42 -10.22 2.10 -20.06
N LEU A 43 -9.84 2.71 -18.93
CA LEU A 43 -10.76 3.39 -18.03
C LEU A 43 -11.43 4.59 -18.71
N LEU A 44 -10.75 5.27 -19.63
CA LEU A 44 -11.34 6.35 -20.41
C LEU A 44 -12.53 5.84 -21.23
N ARG A 45 -12.33 4.77 -22.01
CA ARG A 45 -13.39 4.14 -22.80
C ARG A 45 -14.53 3.62 -21.91
N THR A 46 -14.21 3.13 -20.72
CA THR A 46 -15.24 2.68 -19.76
C THR A 46 -16.03 3.86 -19.18
N ALA A 47 -15.39 5.01 -18.96
CA ALA A 47 -16.05 6.23 -18.51
C ALA A 47 -16.98 6.77 -19.59
N ASP A 48 -16.51 6.84 -20.85
CA ASP A 48 -17.32 7.23 -22.01
C ASP A 48 -18.51 6.29 -22.17
N ASP A 49 -18.26 4.98 -22.05
CA ASP A 49 -19.32 3.99 -22.06
C ASP A 49 -20.34 4.30 -20.97
N LEU A 50 -19.95 4.63 -19.74
CA LEU A 50 -20.87 4.89 -18.64
C LEU A 50 -21.46 6.31 -18.63
N GLY A 51 -21.01 7.19 -19.53
CA GLY A 51 -21.37 8.61 -19.51
C GLY A 51 -20.79 9.36 -18.30
N LEU A 52 -19.73 8.85 -17.67
CA LEU A 52 -19.10 9.46 -16.50
C LEU A 52 -17.87 10.30 -16.90
N ALA A 53 -17.54 11.30 -16.09
CA ALA A 53 -16.25 11.97 -16.23
C ALA A 53 -15.12 10.97 -15.89
N HIS A 54 -14.07 10.95 -16.71
CA HIS A 54 -12.93 10.04 -16.53
C HIS A 54 -12.29 10.19 -15.14
N SER A 55 -12.14 11.41 -14.64
CA SER A 55 -11.59 11.71 -13.31
C SER A 55 -12.45 11.10 -12.18
N THR A 56 -13.77 11.14 -12.31
CA THR A 56 -14.71 10.52 -11.35
C THR A 56 -14.52 9.01 -11.31
N LEU A 57 -14.50 8.36 -12.47
CA LEU A 57 -14.33 6.90 -12.54
C LEU A 57 -12.96 6.48 -11.99
N LEU A 58 -11.91 7.21 -12.34
CA LEU A 58 -10.55 6.94 -11.85
C LEU A 58 -10.47 7.03 -10.32
N LEU A 59 -11.10 8.06 -9.72
CA LEU A 59 -11.16 8.20 -8.28
C LEU A 59 -11.87 7.01 -7.63
N TRP A 60 -13.04 6.62 -8.13
CA TRP A 60 -13.81 5.51 -7.55
C TRP A 60 -13.07 4.17 -7.66
N VAL A 61 -12.44 3.88 -8.81
CA VAL A 61 -11.63 2.68 -8.99
C VAL A 61 -10.42 2.68 -8.04
N LYS A 62 -9.76 3.83 -7.86
CA LYS A 62 -8.64 3.96 -6.92
C LYS A 62 -9.07 3.65 -5.48
N THR A 63 -10.19 4.22 -5.04
CA THR A 63 -10.74 3.98 -3.69
C THR A 63 -11.17 2.51 -3.52
N TYR A 64 -11.87 1.96 -4.49
CA TYR A 64 -12.29 0.54 -4.50
C TYR A 64 -11.08 -0.42 -4.37
N ARG A 65 -10.02 -0.18 -5.15
CA ARG A 65 -8.78 -0.97 -5.07
C ARG A 65 -8.05 -0.82 -3.73
N ALA A 66 -8.10 0.37 -3.13
CA ALA A 66 -7.48 0.64 -1.85
C ALA A 66 -8.24 -0.02 -0.69
N ASN A 67 -9.58 -0.12 -0.78
CA ASN A 67 -10.41 -0.76 0.24
C ASN A 67 -10.30 -2.30 0.18
N GLY A 68 -10.05 -2.87 -1.01
CA GLY A 68 -9.88 -4.33 -1.19
C GLY A 68 -8.46 -4.86 -1.02
N ARG A 69 -7.45 -4.01 -0.79
CA ARG A 69 -6.06 -4.43 -0.56
C ARG A 69 -5.59 -3.93 0.80
N PRO A 70 -5.20 -4.82 1.73
CA PRO A 70 -4.50 -4.36 2.93
C PRO A 70 -3.26 -3.60 2.48
N ARG A 71 -3.12 -2.34 2.93
CA ARG A 71 -1.94 -1.51 2.65
C ARG A 71 -0.67 -2.04 3.33
N LEU A 72 -0.83 -3.02 4.22
CA LEU A 72 0.23 -3.73 4.93
C LEU A 72 0.36 -5.13 4.34
N ARG A 73 1.59 -5.51 3.97
CA ARG A 73 1.93 -6.89 3.59
C ARG A 73 1.89 -7.76 4.85
N SER A 74 1.28 -8.94 4.77
CA SER A 74 1.39 -9.94 5.85
C SER A 74 2.85 -10.33 6.03
N VAL A 75 3.38 -10.19 7.24
CA VAL A 75 4.72 -10.64 7.62
C VAL A 75 4.52 -11.76 8.63
N GLU A 76 5.07 -12.93 8.31
CA GLU A 76 5.12 -14.05 9.23
C GLU A 76 6.32 -13.83 10.17
N ILE A 77 6.05 -13.74 11.47
CA ILE A 77 7.10 -13.65 12.48
C ILE A 77 7.59 -15.07 12.70
N THR A 78 8.68 -15.44 12.02
CA THR A 78 9.44 -16.65 12.36
C THR A 78 10.09 -16.44 13.72
N GLU A 79 10.10 -17.47 14.56
CA GLU A 79 10.84 -17.45 15.83
C GLU A 79 12.25 -16.92 15.59
N SER A 80 12.63 -15.91 16.38
CA SER A 80 14.00 -15.42 16.42
C SER A 80 14.90 -16.61 16.71
N VAL A 81 15.84 -16.89 15.81
CA VAL A 81 17.01 -17.70 16.16
C VAL A 81 17.54 -17.11 17.46
N ALA A 82 17.70 -17.95 18.48
CA ALA A 82 18.25 -17.50 19.77
C ALA A 82 19.53 -16.70 19.49
N PRO A 83 19.76 -15.58 20.20
CA PRO A 83 21.03 -14.87 20.07
C PRO A 83 22.15 -15.89 20.30
N ASP A 84 23.07 -15.96 19.34
CA ASP A 84 24.21 -16.87 19.39
C ASP A 84 24.89 -16.69 20.76
N GLU A 85 24.88 -17.74 21.59
CA GLU A 85 25.51 -17.70 22.93
C GLU A 85 27.01 -17.39 22.84
N HIS A 86 27.58 -17.47 21.62
CA HIS A 86 28.96 -17.14 21.30
C HIS A 86 29.16 -15.75 20.69
N ALA A 87 28.18 -14.84 20.78
CA ALA A 87 28.33 -13.47 20.30
C ALA A 87 29.55 -12.78 20.98
N ARG A 88 30.66 -12.68 20.24
CA ARG A 88 31.88 -12.05 20.72
C ARG A 88 31.74 -10.53 20.64
N PRO A 89 32.12 -9.78 21.68
CA PRO A 89 32.03 -8.33 21.66
C PRO A 89 32.91 -7.74 20.55
N ALA A 90 32.39 -6.68 19.93
CA ALA A 90 33.13 -5.84 19.00
C ALA A 90 33.16 -4.40 19.52
N LEU A 91 34.32 -3.75 19.40
CA LEU A 91 34.52 -2.35 19.76
C LEU A 91 34.56 -1.52 18.48
N VAL A 92 33.74 -0.47 18.41
CA VAL A 92 33.77 0.51 17.32
C VAL A 92 34.31 1.82 17.86
N LEU A 93 35.41 2.30 17.30
CA LEU A 93 36.08 3.54 17.67
C LEU A 93 35.50 4.73 16.89
N PRO A 94 35.68 5.98 17.38
CA PRO A 94 35.14 7.18 16.72
C PRO A 94 35.68 7.44 15.31
N ASP A 95 36.86 6.93 14.98
CA ASP A 95 37.48 7.01 13.65
C ASP A 95 36.87 6.01 12.65
N GLY A 96 35.92 5.17 13.10
CA GLY A 96 35.28 4.14 12.29
C GLY A 96 36.00 2.79 12.35
N THR A 97 37.09 2.67 13.09
CA THR A 97 37.81 1.40 13.26
C THR A 97 36.96 0.42 14.09
N ARG A 98 36.83 -0.82 13.59
CA ARG A 98 36.10 -1.90 14.26
C ARG A 98 37.04 -3.03 14.66
N VAL A 99 37.05 -3.36 15.94
CA VAL A 99 37.83 -4.48 16.50
C VAL A 99 36.86 -5.58 16.89
N GLU A 100 36.99 -6.75 16.27
CA GLU A 100 36.12 -7.91 16.49
C GLU A 100 36.82 -9.01 17.29
N ASN A 101 36.06 -10.02 17.73
CA ASN A 101 36.57 -11.20 18.43
C ASN A 101 37.29 -10.90 19.75
N LEU A 102 36.94 -9.81 20.43
CA LEU A 102 37.53 -9.47 21.71
C LEU A 102 37.06 -10.44 22.79
N GLU A 103 37.96 -10.86 23.66
CA GLU A 103 37.55 -11.42 24.94
C GLU A 103 37.16 -10.27 25.89
N LEU A 104 36.35 -10.59 26.91
CA LEU A 104 35.92 -9.59 27.89
C LEU A 104 37.10 -8.87 28.55
N ASN A 105 38.20 -9.61 28.82
CA ASN A 105 39.41 -9.04 29.41
C ASN A 105 40.14 -8.08 28.46
N ASP A 106 40.16 -8.38 27.17
CA ASP A 106 40.77 -7.50 26.16
C ASP A 106 39.96 -6.22 26.00
N LEU A 107 38.63 -6.34 25.97
CA LEU A 107 37.72 -5.20 25.92
C LEU A 107 37.92 -4.27 27.13
N LEU A 108 38.00 -4.83 28.34
CA LEU A 108 38.25 -4.06 29.56
C LEU A 108 39.62 -3.38 29.55
N THR A 109 40.63 -4.03 28.98
CA THR A 109 41.97 -3.46 28.83
C THR A 109 41.95 -2.27 27.86
N LEU A 110 41.29 -2.43 26.71
CA LEU A 110 41.13 -1.35 25.72
C LEU A 110 40.33 -0.18 26.29
N LEU A 111 39.19 -0.43 26.95
CA LEU A 111 38.38 0.62 27.56
C LEU A 111 39.10 1.40 28.66
N ARG A 112 40.02 0.76 29.40
CA ARG A 112 40.86 1.44 30.40
C ARG A 112 41.95 2.30 29.78
N GLY A 113 42.51 1.88 28.65
CA GLY A 113 43.54 2.64 27.93
C GLY A 113 43.02 3.82 27.10
N LEU A 114 41.72 3.80 26.76
CA LEU A 114 41.04 4.86 26.00
C LEU A 114 40.44 5.97 26.89
N ARG A 115 40.63 5.89 28.21
CA ARG A 115 40.19 6.90 29.18
C ARG A 115 41.28 7.93 29.42
#